data_AF-A0A4Q2Z4W5-F1
#
_entry.id   AF-A0A4Q2Z4W5-F1
#
_cell.length_a   1.000
_cell.length_b   1.000
_cell.length_c   1.000
_cell.angle_alpha   90.00
_cell.angle_beta   90.00
_cell.angle_gamma   90.00
#
_symmetry.space_group_name_H-M   'P 1'
#
loop_
_entity.id
_entity.type
_entity.pdbx_description
1 polymer ?
#
loop_
_entity_poly.entity_id
_entity_poly.type
_entity_poly.pdbx_seq_one_letter_code
_entity_poly.pdbx_strand_id
1 'polypeptide(L)' 'MSVDPQWRSRGIGTSLLAEAERQAITRDCKHAYVDTMDYQAPRFYLSHGFTVVGKIADWDSHGHSKLFLSKLLQ' A
#
# COMPACT_ATOMS: atom_id res chain seq x y z
N MET A 1 0.46 3.70 5.86
CA MET A 1 1.72 3.47 6.60
C MET A 1 2.67 4.61 6.29
N SER A 2 3.41 5.14 7.27
CA SER A 2 4.39 6.21 7.05
C SER A 2 5.69 5.86 7.74
N VAL A 3 6.81 6.16 7.08
CA VAL A 3 8.15 6.09 7.66
C VAL A 3 8.70 7.51 7.64
N ASP A 4 9.21 7.94 8.79
CA ASP A 4 9.87 9.24 8.93
C ASP A 4 10.93 9.43 7.84
N PRO A 5 11.01 10.62 7.20
CA PRO A 5 11.95 10.86 6.11
C PRO A 5 13.40 10.44 6.38
N GLN A 6 13.90 10.60 7.60
CA GLN A 6 15.27 10.26 7.98
C GLN A 6 15.56 8.76 7.95
N TRP A 7 14.50 7.95 8.00
CA TRP A 7 14.53 6.49 8.09
C TRP A 7 14.05 5.79 6.81
N ARG A 8 13.68 6.55 5.77
CA ARG A 8 13.27 6.00 4.46
C ARG A 8 14.42 5.31 3.74
N SER A 9 14.08 4.44 2.79
CA SER A 9 15.03 3.67 1.97
C SER A 9 15.94 2.70 2.74
N ARG A 10 15.59 2.39 4.00
CA ARG A 10 16.30 1.40 4.84
C ARG A 10 15.56 0.06 4.98
N GLY A 11 14.58 -0.19 4.12
CA GLY A 11 13.75 -1.41 4.17
C GLY A 11 12.66 -1.42 5.25
N ILE A 12 12.56 -0.41 6.10
CA ILE A 12 11.58 -0.37 7.22
C ILE A 12 10.13 -0.55 6.73
N GLY A 13 9.74 0.17 5.68
CA GLY A 13 8.39 0.05 5.12
C GLY A 13 8.10 -1.38 4.62
N THR A 14 9.08 -2.02 3.98
CA THR A 14 8.99 -3.41 3.54
C THR A 14 8.84 -4.36 4.73
N SER A 15 9.65 -4.21 5.78
CA SER A 15 9.55 -5.04 6.99
C SER A 15 8.20 -4.89 7.68
N LEU A 16 7.69 -3.66 7.80
CA LEU A 16 6.38 -3.41 8.39
C LEU A 16 5.24 -4.02 7.56
N LEU A 17 5.30 -3.91 6.24
CA LEU A 17 4.30 -4.50 5.35
C LEU A 17 4.32 -6.03 5.42
N ALA A 18 5.51 -6.64 5.36
CA ALA A 18 5.66 -8.09 5.45
C ALA A 18 5.14 -8.65 6.79
N GLU A 19 5.42 -7.96 7.90
CA GLU A 19 4.91 -8.37 9.22
C GLU A 19 3.38 -8.25 9.31
N ALA A 20 2.80 -7.19 8.75
CA ALA A 20 1.34 -7.04 8.67
C ALA A 20 0.70 -8.15 7.83
N GLU A 21 1.28 -8.49 6.68
CA GLU A 21 0.81 -9.58 5.81
C GLU A 21 0.91 -10.94 6.53
N ARG A 22 2.05 -11.24 7.17
CA ARG A 22 2.25 -12.46 7.96
C ARG A 22 1.16 -12.62 9.02
N GLN A 23 0.89 -11.54 9.75
CA GLN A 23 -0.15 -11.52 10.78
C GLN A 23 -1.57 -11.70 10.22
N ALA A 24 -1.86 -11.15 9.04
CA ALA A 24 -3.14 -11.34 8.37
C ALA A 24 -3.31 -12.80 7.90
N ILE A 25 -2.27 -13.39 7.31
CA ILE A 25 -2.26 -14.80 6.89
C ILE A 25 -2.51 -15.72 8.09
N THR A 26 -1.86 -15.49 9.24
CA THR A 26 -2.09 -16.29 10.46
C THR A 26 -3.52 -16.23 11.00
N ARG A 27 -4.30 -15.23 10.55
CA ARG A 27 -5.72 -15.03 10.91
C ARG A 27 -6.67 -15.43 9.78
N ASP A 28 -6.20 -16.21 8.81
CA ASP A 28 -6.96 -16.65 7.64
C ASP A 28 -7.52 -15.53 6.75
N CYS A 29 -6.96 -14.31 6.86
CA CYS A 29 -7.33 -13.23 5.97
C CYS A 29 -6.91 -13.57 4.54
N LYS A 30 -7.81 -13.39 3.58
CA LYS A 30 -7.57 -13.74 2.16
C LYS A 30 -7.09 -12.56 1.33
N HIS A 31 -7.36 -11.33 1.76
CA HIS A 31 -7.02 -10.13 1.01
C HIS A 31 -6.41 -9.08 1.92
N ALA A 32 -5.42 -8.37 1.40
CA ALA A 32 -5.00 -7.07 1.89
C ALA A 32 -5.54 -5.99 0.95
N TYR A 33 -5.88 -4.85 1.53
CA TYR A 33 -6.35 -3.67 0.82
C TYR A 33 -5.66 -2.43 1.37
N VAL A 34 -5.34 -1.50 0.49
CA VAL A 34 -4.84 -0.18 0.85
C VAL A 34 -5.32 0.85 -0.15
N ASP A 35 -5.65 2.03 0.34
CA ASP A 35 -5.82 3.21 -0.50
C ASP A 35 -4.63 4.17 -0.32
N THR A 36 -4.22 4.80 -1.41
CA THR A 36 -3.15 5.80 -1.40
C THR A 36 -3.40 6.86 -2.45
N MET A 37 -2.89 8.07 -2.24
CA MET A 37 -2.87 9.08 -3.29
C MET A 37 -1.85 8.70 -4.37
N ASP A 38 -2.06 9.09 -5.61
CA ASP A 38 -1.14 8.80 -6.72
C ASP A 38 0.29 9.36 -6.52
N TYR A 39 0.45 10.44 -5.75
CA TYR A 39 1.74 10.98 -5.32
C TYR A 39 2.32 10.27 -4.07
N GLN A 40 1.53 9.45 -3.37
CA GLN A 40 1.94 8.75 -2.14
C GLN A 40 2.36 7.30 -2.42
N ALA A 41 3.57 7.15 -2.94
CA ALA A 41 4.26 5.86 -3.05
C ALA A 41 3.43 4.69 -3.64
N PRO A 42 2.62 4.86 -4.71
CA PRO A 42 1.90 3.72 -5.29
C PRO A 42 2.86 2.64 -5.80
N ARG A 43 4.03 3.03 -6.30
CA ARG A 43 5.09 2.12 -6.74
C ARG A 43 5.58 1.18 -5.63
N PHE A 44 5.57 1.64 -4.36
CA PHE A 44 5.95 0.79 -3.23
C PHE A 44 4.99 -0.39 -3.09
N TYR A 45 3.67 -0.14 -3.08
CA TYR A 45 2.70 -1.23 -2.96
C TYR A 45 2.70 -2.15 -4.19
N LEU A 46 2.81 -1.57 -5.39
CA LEU A 46 2.90 -2.33 -6.63
C LEU A 46 4.12 -3.29 -6.64
N SER A 47 5.27 -2.84 -6.13
CA SER A 47 6.46 -3.70 -6.05
C SER A 47 6.33 -4.83 -5.01
N HIS A 48 5.35 -4.77 -4.11
CA HIS A 48 5.06 -5.80 -3.10
C HIS A 48 3.88 -6.70 -3.49
N GLY A 49 3.50 -6.70 -4.78
CA GLY A 49 2.49 -7.61 -5.32
C GLY A 49 1.04 -7.13 -5.16
N PHE A 50 0.82 -5.88 -4.78
CA PHE A 50 -0.50 -5.27 -4.90
C PHE A 50 -0.82 -4.92 -6.35
N THR A 51 -2.10 -4.91 -6.70
CA THR A 51 -2.62 -4.46 -7.98
C THR A 51 -3.62 -3.33 -7.77
N VAL A 52 -3.72 -2.40 -8.73
CA VAL A 52 -4.75 -1.35 -8.69
C VAL A 52 -6.09 -1.99 -9.07
N VAL A 53 -7.06 -1.90 -8.18
CA VAL A 53 -8.44 -2.39 -8.38
C VAL A 53 -9.45 -1.27 -8.54
N GLY A 54 -9.05 -0.03 -8.26
CA GLY A 54 -9.90 1.14 -8.45
C GLY A 54 -9.09 2.43 -8.47
N LYS A 55 -9.68 3.45 -9.10
CA LYS A 55 -9.15 4.80 -9.15
C LYS A 55 -10.31 5.79 -9.14
N ILE A 56 -10.22 6.81 -8.29
CA ILE A 56 -11.06 8.00 -8.40
C ILE A 56 -10.14 9.13 -8.84
N ALA A 57 -10.41 9.65 -10.04
CA ALA A 57 -9.68 10.81 -10.57
C ALA A 57 -10.14 12.09 -9.87
N ASP A 58 -9.25 13.08 -9.78
CA ASP A 58 -9.55 14.41 -9.23
C ASP A 58 -10.22 14.34 -7.84
N TRP A 59 -9.60 13.57 -6.94
CA TRP A 59 -10.14 13.29 -5.61
C TRP A 59 -9.91 14.42 -4.61
N ASP A 60 -8.81 15.15 -4.75
CA ASP A 60 -8.46 16.27 -3.88
C ASP A 60 -8.46 17.61 -4.62
N SER A 61 -8.36 18.71 -3.86
CA SER A 61 -8.36 20.08 -4.41
C SER A 61 -7.17 20.41 -5.30
N HIS A 62 -6.24 19.48 -5.51
CA HIS A 62 -5.02 19.65 -6.31
C HIS A 62 -5.02 18.78 -7.57
N GLY A 63 -6.12 18.07 -7.88
CA GLY A 63 -6.22 17.24 -9.07
C GLY A 63 -5.65 15.84 -8.92
N HIS A 64 -5.23 15.44 -7.72
CA HIS A 64 -4.61 14.12 -7.52
C HIS A 64 -5.65 13.02 -7.47
N SER A 65 -5.27 11.84 -7.97
CA SER A 65 -6.13 10.67 -7.95
C SER A 65 -5.98 9.88 -6.65
N LYS A 66 -7.08 9.33 -6.16
CA LYS A 66 -7.08 8.28 -5.14
C LYS A 66 -7.00 6.92 -5.81
N LEU A 67 -6.04 6.10 -5.40
CA LEU A 67 -5.84 4.74 -5.87
C LEU A 67 -6.27 3.74 -4.81
N PHE A 68 -6.95 2.69 -5.24
CA PHE A 68 -7.39 1.56 -4.44
C PHE A 68 -6.60 0.34 -4.89
N LEU A 69 -5.85 -0.27 -3.98
CA LEU A 69 -4.99 -1.41 -4.30
C LEU A 69 -5.37 -2.61 -3.44
N SER A 70 -5.29 -3.80 -4.02
CA SER A 70 -5.50 -5.05 -3.28
C SER A 70 -4.42 -6.07 -3.60
N LYS A 71 -4.29 -7.05 -2.71
CA LYS A 71 -3.40 -8.20 -2.86
C LYS A 71 -4.10 -9.43 -2.27
N LEU A 72 -4.08 -10.54 -3.00
CA LEU A 72 -4.45 -11.83 -2.44
C LEU A 72 -3.34 -12.30 -1.49
N LEU A 73 -3.71 -12.64 -0.27
CA LEU A 73 -2.80 -13.18 0.74
C LEU A 73 -2.84 -14.72 0.64
N GLN A 74 -1.65 -15.33 0.60
CA GLN A 74 -1.44 -16.77 0.51
C GLN A 74 -0.78 -17.29 1.78
#